data_AF-A0A352HSU7-F1
#
_entry.id   AF-A0A352HSU7-F1
#
_cell.length_a   1.000
_cell.length_b   1.000
_cell.length_c   1.000
_cell.angle_alpha   90.00
_cell.angle_beta   90.00
_cell.angle_gamma   90.00
#
_symmetry.space_group_name_H-M   'P 1'
#
loop_
_entity.id
_entity.type
_entity.pdbx_description
1 polymer ?
#
loop_
_entity_poly.entity_id
_entity_poly.type
_entity_poly.pdbx_seq_one_letter_code
_entity_poly.pdbx_strand_id
1 'polypeptide(L)'
;MNGEPFQAIGRGQLNIESLPVYRDAAGGIGTPTSDADRTKLTEDTTRLLMTVNVYGEEMSDEDFIGLANQLLTDYASAENIKIQTIR
;
A
#
# COMPACT_ATOMS: atom_id res chain seq x y z
N MET A 1 4.78 16.08 5.99
CA MET A 1 5.03 17.50 6.33
C MET A 1 5.55 17.58 7.75
N ASN A 2 6.20 18.66 8.17
CA ASN A 2 6.61 18.80 9.57
C ASN A 2 5.36 18.79 10.47
N GLY A 3 5.35 17.91 11.47
CA GLY A 3 4.26 17.73 12.42
C GLY A 3 2.95 17.17 11.85
N GLU A 4 2.95 16.55 10.66
CA GLU A 4 1.74 15.92 10.09
C GLU A 4 1.26 14.77 11.00
N PRO A 5 0.00 14.78 11.48
CA PRO A 5 -0.53 13.67 12.27
C PRO A 5 -0.59 12.39 11.43
N PHE A 6 0.04 11.32 11.92
CA PHE A 6 0.00 10.02 11.27
C PHE A 6 -0.17 8.91 12.31
N GLN A 7 -1.34 8.28 12.28
CA GLN A 7 -1.63 7.11 13.10
C GLN A 7 -1.33 5.85 12.29
N ALA A 8 -0.30 5.11 12.68
CA ALA A 8 0.11 3.88 12.02
C ALA A 8 -0.66 2.66 12.56
N ILE A 9 -0.98 1.71 11.68
CA ILE A 9 -1.64 0.45 12.06
C ILE A 9 -0.81 -0.27 13.12
N GLY A 10 -1.40 -0.51 14.29
CA GLY A 10 -0.76 -1.24 15.40
C GLY A 10 0.45 -0.57 16.05
N ARG A 11 0.83 0.65 15.64
CA ARG A 11 2.05 1.33 16.13
C ARG A 11 1.81 2.65 16.85
N GLY A 12 0.58 3.17 16.83
CA GLY A 12 0.31 4.47 17.46
C GLY A 12 0.60 5.64 16.54
N GLN A 13 0.81 6.81 17.15
CA GLN A 13 1.30 8.01 16.45
C GLN A 13 2.76 7.80 16.00
N LEU A 14 3.05 8.13 14.74
CA LEU A 14 4.39 8.02 14.16
C LEU A 14 4.82 9.35 13.56
N ASN A 15 6.08 9.74 13.80
CA ASN A 15 6.68 10.83 13.02
C ASN A 15 7.07 10.31 11.63
N ILE A 16 6.47 10.89 10.59
CA ILE A 16 6.71 10.58 9.18
C ILE A 16 7.49 11.67 8.44
N GLU A 17 8.09 12.61 9.17
CA GLU A 17 8.95 13.63 8.60
C GLU A 17 10.08 13.04 7.77
N SER A 18 10.35 13.68 6.62
CA SER A 18 11.41 13.30 5.70
C SER A 18 11.27 11.89 5.08
N LEU A 19 10.13 11.21 5.27
CA LEU A 19 9.82 9.97 4.57
C LEU A 19 9.05 10.24 3.27
N PRO A 20 9.17 9.38 2.26
CA PRO A 20 8.18 9.30 1.18
C PRO A 20 6.82 8.93 1.78
N VAL A 21 5.77 9.65 1.35
CA VAL A 21 4.40 9.45 1.85
C VAL A 21 3.45 9.40 0.67
N TYR A 22 2.79 8.26 0.48
CA TYR A 22 1.61 8.20 -0.36
C TYR A 22 0.49 8.98 0.33
N ARG A 23 -0.27 9.77 -0.43
CA ARG A 23 -1.32 10.63 0.12
C ARG A 23 -2.51 10.76 -0.81
N ASP A 24 -3.66 10.99 -0.20
CA ASP A 24 -4.88 11.44 -0.86
C ASP A 24 -5.18 12.89 -0.43
N ALA A 25 -6.37 13.39 -0.76
CA ALA A 25 -6.80 14.74 -0.38
C ALA A 25 -7.05 14.91 1.13
N ALA A 26 -7.20 13.81 1.89
CA ALA A 26 -7.44 13.82 3.33
C ALA A 26 -6.14 13.71 4.16
N GLY A 27 -5.07 13.13 3.60
CA GLY A 27 -3.75 13.08 4.23
C GLY A 27 -2.90 11.89 3.79
N GLY A 28 -1.83 11.62 4.54
CA GLY A 28 -1.01 10.43 4.33
C GLY A 28 -1.81 9.12 4.47
N ILE A 29 -1.56 8.17 3.57
CA ILE A 29 -2.15 6.82 3.57
C ILE A 29 -1.12 5.73 3.89
N GLY A 30 0.15 6.01 3.65
CA GLY A 30 1.24 5.07 3.92
C GLY A 30 2.61 5.65 3.62
N THR A 31 3.63 5.06 4.21
CA THR A 31 5.05 5.24 3.91
C THR A 31 5.61 3.88 3.47
N PRO A 32 6.86 3.82 2.96
CA PRO A 32 7.49 2.53 2.67
C PRO A 32 7.61 1.56 3.86
N THR A 33 7.37 2.04 5.09
CA THR A 33 7.59 1.25 6.31
C THR A 33 6.36 1.13 7.21
N SER A 34 5.26 1.87 6.94
CA SER A 34 4.04 1.82 7.74
C SER A 34 2.84 2.38 6.99
N ASP A 35 1.68 1.73 7.15
CA ASP A 35 0.40 2.17 6.62
C ASP A 35 -0.43 2.95 7.65
N ALA A 36 -1.29 3.85 7.17
CA ALA A 36 -2.16 4.65 8.01
C ALA A 36 -3.38 3.85 8.48
N ASP A 37 -3.72 3.99 9.76
CA ASP A 37 -4.88 3.33 10.38
C ASP A 37 -6.23 3.74 9.74
N ARG A 38 -6.30 4.96 9.21
CA ARG A 38 -7.49 5.50 8.52
C ARG A 38 -7.83 4.73 7.25
N THR A 39 -6.83 4.23 6.53
CA THR A 39 -6.97 3.58 5.21
C THR A 39 -6.71 2.08 5.25
N LYS A 40 -6.67 1.49 6.45
CA LYS A 40 -6.52 0.05 6.62
C LYS A 40 -7.69 -0.71 6.01
N LEU A 41 -7.43 -1.95 5.61
CA LEU A 41 -8.48 -2.88 5.21
C LEU A 41 -9.37 -3.22 6.40
N THR A 42 -10.64 -3.44 6.10
CA THR A 42 -11.66 -3.91 7.04
C THR A 42 -12.44 -5.05 6.39
N GLU A 43 -13.28 -5.74 7.14
CA GLU A 43 -14.16 -6.79 6.60
C GLU A 43 -15.11 -6.26 5.51
N ASP A 44 -15.43 -4.96 5.52
CA ASP A 44 -16.29 -4.30 4.53
C ASP A 44 -15.54 -3.84 3.27
N THR A 45 -14.22 -4.03 3.19
CA THR A 45 -13.43 -3.54 2.06
C THR A 45 -13.69 -4.38 0.80
N THR A 46 -14.22 -3.72 -0.23
CA THR A 46 -14.56 -4.35 -1.53
C THR A 46 -13.73 -3.82 -2.70
N ARG A 47 -12.93 -2.76 -2.50
CA ARG A 47 -12.01 -2.21 -3.50
C ARG A 47 -10.64 -2.01 -2.87
N LEU A 48 -9.63 -2.59 -3.49
CA LEU A 48 -8.25 -2.55 -3.03
C LEU A 48 -7.41 -1.64 -3.94
N LEU A 49 -6.66 -0.73 -3.33
CA LEU A 49 -5.48 -0.12 -3.93
C LEU A 49 -4.26 -0.72 -3.23
N MET A 50 -3.38 -1.35 -4.00
CA MET A 50 -2.15 -1.94 -3.50
C MET A 50 -0.95 -1.19 -4.08
N THR A 51 -0.09 -0.66 -3.22
CA THR A 51 1.16 0.00 -3.59
C THR A 51 2.33 -0.84 -3.11
N VAL A 52 3.25 -1.16 -4.01
CA VAL A 52 4.40 -2.01 -3.71
C VAL A 52 5.67 -1.27 -4.09
N ASN A 53 6.55 -1.09 -3.11
CA ASN A 53 7.89 -0.58 -3.36
C ASN A 53 8.80 -1.76 -3.70
N VAL A 54 9.32 -1.80 -4.92
CA VAL A 54 10.23 -2.86 -5.37
C VAL A 54 11.66 -2.38 -5.13
N TYR A 55 12.31 -2.92 -4.11
CA TYR A 55 13.72 -2.62 -3.77
C TYR A 55 14.68 -3.76 -4.13
N GLY A 56 14.15 -4.98 -4.23
CA GLY A 56 14.90 -6.21 -4.45
C GLY A 56 15.05 -6.56 -5.94
N GLU A 57 16.07 -7.36 -6.24
CA GLU A 57 16.33 -7.93 -7.58
C GLU A 57 16.07 -9.45 -7.61
N GLU A 58 15.69 -10.05 -6.48
CA GLU A 58 15.46 -11.48 -6.31
C GLU A 58 14.24 -12.02 -7.09
N MET A 59 13.31 -11.14 -7.45
CA MET A 59 12.12 -11.44 -8.23
C MET A 59 11.91 -10.30 -9.22
N SER A 60 11.67 -10.63 -10.49
CA SER A 60 11.37 -9.62 -11.49
C SER A 60 10.01 -8.96 -11.21
N ASP A 61 9.83 -7.70 -11.65
CA ASP A 61 8.53 -7.03 -11.56
C ASP A 61 7.41 -7.88 -12.17
N GLU A 62 7.68 -8.56 -13.29
CA GLU A 62 6.70 -9.38 -14.01
C GLU A 62 6.28 -10.60 -13.20
N ASP A 63 7.25 -11.30 -12.60
CA ASP A 63 6.97 -12.45 -11.73
C ASP A 63 6.19 -12.05 -10.49
N PHE A 64 6.56 -10.91 -9.88
CA PHE A 64 5.83 -10.35 -8.74
C PHE A 64 4.39 -10.01 -9.10
N ILE A 65 4.19 -9.31 -10.22
CA ILE A 65 2.86 -8.91 -10.71
C ILE A 65 2.02 -10.16 -11.01
N GLY A 66 2.61 -11.17 -11.67
CA GLY A 66 1.94 -12.43 -11.98
C GLY A 66 1.49 -13.16 -10.71
N LEU A 67 2.38 -13.30 -9.73
CA LEU A 67 2.09 -13.93 -8.45
C LEU A 67 1.00 -13.17 -7.68
N ALA A 68 1.11 -11.85 -7.57
CA ALA A 68 0.13 -11.03 -6.88
C ALA A 68 -1.26 -11.12 -7.53
N ASN A 69 -1.32 -11.06 -8.86
CA ASN A 69 -2.57 -11.18 -9.61
C ASN A 69 -3.22 -12.55 -9.41
N GLN A 70 -2.43 -13.62 -9.47
CA GLN A 70 -2.91 -14.98 -9.21
C GLN A 70 -3.48 -15.09 -7.79
N LEU A 71 -2.73 -14.69 -6.76
CA LEU A 71 -3.17 -14.83 -5.37
C LEU A 71 -4.42 -14.01 -5.06
N LEU A 72 -4.51 -12.77 -5.58
CA LEU A 72 -5.70 -11.93 -5.40
C LEU A 72 -6.93 -12.53 -6.10
N THR A 73 -6.75 -13.12 -7.28
CA THR A 73 -7.85 -13.78 -8.00
C THR A 73 -8.31 -15.03 -7.25
N ASP A 74 -7.37 -15.92 -6.91
CA ASP A 74 -7.66 -17.24 -6.35
C ASP A 74 -8.25 -17.16 -4.93
N TYR A 75 -7.74 -16.23 -4.11
CA TYR A 75 -8.05 -16.21 -2.68
C TYR A 75 -8.85 -14.98 -2.21
N ALA A 76 -8.93 -13.92 -3.02
CA ALA A 76 -9.74 -12.75 -2.71
C ALA A 76 -10.85 -12.48 -3.74
N SER A 77 -11.04 -13.39 -4.71
CA SER A 77 -12.01 -13.23 -5.81
C SER A 77 -11.90 -11.87 -6.50
N ALA A 78 -10.67 -11.35 -6.60
CA ALA A 78 -10.44 -10.03 -7.17
C ALA A 78 -10.70 -10.05 -8.67
N GLU A 79 -11.43 -9.05 -9.13
CA GLU A 79 -11.77 -8.85 -10.54
C GLU A 79 -11.37 -7.43 -10.99
N ASN A 80 -11.29 -7.20 -12.30
CA ASN A 80 -10.98 -5.89 -12.89
C ASN A 80 -9.65 -5.27 -12.39
N ILE A 81 -8.64 -6.12 -12.18
CA ILE A 81 -7.33 -5.72 -11.69
C ILE A 81 -6.62 -4.87 -12.75
N LYS A 82 -6.17 -3.67 -12.34
CA LYS A 82 -5.37 -2.76 -13.16
C LYS A 82 -4.00 -2.61 -12.52
N ILE A 83 -2.97 -2.78 -13.33
CA ILE A 83 -1.57 -2.71 -12.89
C ILE A 83 -0.89 -1.55 -13.60
N GLN A 84 -0.11 -0.79 -12.84
CA GLN A 84 0.74 0.28 -13.36
C GLN A 84 2.10 0.22 -12.68
N THR A 85 3.15 0.07 -13.48
CA THR A 85 4.54 0.16 -13.03
C THR A 85 5.04 1.58 -13.25
N ILE A 86 5.65 2.16 -12.23
CA ILE A 86 6.24 3.51 -12.26
C ILE A 86 7.72 3.37 -11.95
N ARG A 87 8.58 3.94 -12.80
CA ARG A 87 10.04 3.94 -12.64
C ARG A 87 10.58 5.36 -12.67
#